data_AF-A0A6A5Z792-F1
#
_entry.id   AF-A0A6A5Z792-F1
#
_cell.length_a   1.000
_cell.length_b   1.000
_cell.length_c   1.000
_cell.angle_alpha   90.00
_cell.angle_beta   90.00
_cell.angle_gamma   90.00
#
_symmetry.space_group_name_H-M   'P 1'
#
loop_
_entity.id
_entity.type
_entity.pdbx_description
1 polymer ?
#
loop_
_entity_poly.entity_id
_entity_poly.type
_entity_poly.pdbx_seq_one_letter_code
_entity_poly.pdbx_strand_id
1 'polypeptide(L)'
;MTSTRGLRAFISLRLASSRCSTRAFSNTAWHNYASYENDTISNLRIDKNTRVIYQGFTGKAATANAKETIAYGTNIVGGVSPSKGGHTHLDLPVYSSVLEAKQHLNPHATSIFVPAPHAASAILSAVEAEIPLIVSVTEHIPIQDMLRVHEALRTQSKSRLVGPNCPGIIAPEQCRLGIMPYKQHKRGCVGIVSKSGTLSYEAVGATTRAGLGQSLVVGMGGDMLPGTTLVDGLKLFFDHPETKGIIVIGEIGGEAELNAAELIKEYRSRTKNPKPIIAMVAGRTAPPGKTMGHAGALLSPRDASADAKAKALQATGAVVVPHPGLMGSEMKRLLGMEHSV
;
A
#
# COMPACT_ATOMS: atom_id res chain seq x y z
N MET A 1 28.45 -5.29 -95.06
CA MET A 1 29.92 -5.13 -95.00
C MET A 1 30.28 -4.73 -93.58
N THR A 2 31.17 -5.51 -92.94
CA THR A 2 32.08 -5.16 -91.81
C THR A 2 31.47 -4.53 -90.54
N SER A 3 31.83 -4.85 -89.29
CA SER A 3 32.90 -5.64 -88.70
C SER A 3 32.61 -5.76 -87.19
N THR A 4 33.17 -6.80 -86.59
CA THR A 4 33.20 -7.21 -85.17
C THR A 4 33.80 -6.20 -84.18
N ARG A 5 33.57 -6.51 -82.88
CA ARG A 5 34.32 -6.17 -81.63
C ARG A 5 33.52 -5.28 -80.67
N GLY A 6 33.45 -5.53 -79.36
CA GLY A 6 34.03 -6.59 -78.54
C GLY A 6 33.41 -6.50 -77.14
N LEU A 7 33.26 -7.66 -76.51
CA LEU A 7 32.77 -7.85 -75.16
C LEU A 7 33.89 -7.48 -74.17
N ARG A 8 33.70 -6.46 -73.32
CA ARG A 8 34.48 -6.30 -72.09
C ARG A 8 33.59 -5.78 -70.97
N ALA A 9 33.47 -6.60 -69.94
CA ALA A 9 32.83 -6.30 -68.67
C ALA A 9 33.57 -5.17 -67.94
N PHE A 10 32.82 -4.25 -67.36
CA PHE A 10 33.24 -3.50 -66.18
C PHE A 10 32.13 -3.57 -65.13
N ILE A 11 32.51 -4.16 -64.01
CA ILE A 11 31.73 -4.33 -62.79
C ILE A 11 31.42 -2.95 -62.22
N SER A 12 30.14 -2.55 -62.24
CA SER A 12 29.66 -1.41 -61.45
C SER A 12 29.24 -1.94 -60.08
N LEU A 13 30.11 -1.71 -59.09
CA LEU A 13 29.83 -1.95 -57.68
C LEU A 13 28.76 -0.94 -57.23
N ARG A 14 27.48 -1.28 -57.36
CA ARG A 14 26.40 -0.53 -56.70
C ARG A 14 26.46 -0.83 -55.20
N LEU A 15 26.99 0.11 -54.43
CA LEU A 15 26.71 0.21 -53.00
C LEU A 15 25.19 0.33 -52.83
N ALA A 16 24.55 -0.79 -52.51
CA ALA A 16 23.21 -0.79 -51.99
C ALA A 16 23.26 -0.07 -50.64
N SER A 17 22.79 1.18 -50.59
CA SER A 17 22.48 1.84 -49.34
C SER A 17 21.30 1.09 -48.71
N SER A 18 21.58 0.02 -47.96
CA SER A 18 20.64 -0.50 -46.99
C SER A 18 20.51 0.57 -45.91
N ARG A 19 19.53 1.46 -46.07
CA ARG A 19 19.01 2.22 -44.94
C ARG A 19 18.41 1.19 -44.00
N CYS A 20 19.25 0.70 -43.09
CA CYS A 20 18.81 0.05 -41.88
C CYS A 20 17.92 1.07 -41.17
N SER A 21 16.61 0.92 -41.32
CA SER A 21 15.63 1.55 -40.45
C SER A 21 15.88 0.95 -39.08
N THR A 22 16.73 1.61 -38.30
CA THR A 22 16.71 1.46 -36.84
C THR A 22 15.28 1.81 -36.45
N ARG A 23 14.51 0.80 -36.04
CA ARG A 23 13.20 1.05 -35.43
C ARG A 23 13.46 1.94 -34.23
N ALA A 24 13.11 3.22 -34.34
CA ALA A 24 13.00 4.09 -33.19
C ALA A 24 12.00 3.45 -32.23
N PHE A 25 12.36 3.32 -30.96
CA PHE A 25 11.42 2.95 -29.91
C PHE A 25 10.16 3.81 -30.03
N SER A 26 8.99 3.21 -29.78
CA SER A 26 7.69 3.89 -29.90
C SER A 26 7.69 5.20 -29.10
N ASN A 27 7.40 6.32 -29.76
CA ASN A 27 7.20 7.65 -29.13
C ASN A 27 5.77 7.82 -28.59
N THR A 28 5.09 6.75 -28.22
CA THR A 28 3.83 6.86 -27.48
C THR A 28 4.12 7.52 -26.14
N ALA A 29 3.57 8.71 -25.95
CA ALA A 29 3.70 9.48 -24.72
C ALA A 29 3.40 8.58 -23.52
N TRP A 30 4.29 8.63 -22.53
CA TRP A 30 4.11 8.06 -21.19
C TRP A 30 2.95 8.79 -20.50
N HIS A 31 1.73 8.58 -20.98
CA HIS A 31 0.53 9.14 -20.37
C HIS A 31 -0.01 8.13 -19.35
N ASN A 32 -0.05 8.62 -18.09
CA ASN A 32 -0.85 8.14 -16.97
C ASN A 32 -0.16 7.36 -15.82
N TYR A 33 1.16 7.54 -15.59
CA TYR A 33 1.76 7.15 -14.29
C TYR A 33 1.06 7.83 -13.10
N ALA A 34 0.54 9.04 -13.30
CA ALA A 34 -0.22 9.78 -12.28
C ALA A 34 -1.55 9.10 -11.87
N SER A 35 -2.05 8.15 -12.65
CA SER A 35 -3.39 7.58 -12.47
C SER A 35 -3.46 6.60 -11.30
N TYR A 36 -2.48 5.70 -11.15
CA TYR A 36 -2.43 4.84 -9.97
C TYR A 36 -2.27 5.67 -8.70
N GLU A 37 -1.25 6.52 -8.66
CA GLU A 37 -0.83 7.23 -7.46
C GLU A 37 -1.93 8.11 -6.88
N ASN A 38 -2.72 8.80 -7.71
CA ASN A 38 -3.74 9.73 -7.24
C ASN A 38 -5.17 9.18 -7.35
N ASP A 39 -5.55 8.53 -8.45
CA ASP A 39 -6.96 8.21 -8.72
C ASP A 39 -7.51 7.11 -7.80
N THR A 40 -6.63 6.25 -7.26
CA THR A 40 -7.03 5.09 -6.45
C THR A 40 -6.89 5.32 -4.94
N ILE A 41 -6.47 6.51 -4.47
CA ILE A 41 -6.37 6.81 -3.02
C ILE A 41 -7.72 6.71 -2.33
N SER A 42 -8.79 7.09 -3.05
CA SER A 42 -10.18 7.01 -2.57
C SER A 42 -10.58 5.59 -2.16
N ASN A 43 -10.01 4.55 -2.78
CA ASN A 43 -10.29 3.15 -2.46
C ASN A 43 -9.82 2.74 -1.05
N LEU A 44 -8.93 3.52 -0.41
CA LEU A 44 -8.52 3.29 0.98
C LEU A 44 -9.62 3.67 1.99
N ARG A 45 -10.67 4.40 1.58
CA ARG A 45 -11.77 4.86 2.44
C ARG A 45 -12.78 3.73 2.68
N ILE A 46 -12.36 2.71 3.42
CA ILE A 46 -13.24 1.63 3.85
C ILE A 46 -14.21 2.09 4.95
N ASP A 47 -15.39 1.50 4.97
CA ASP A 47 -16.49 1.80 5.87
C ASP A 47 -17.37 0.55 6.11
N LYS A 48 -18.45 0.69 6.89
CA LYS A 48 -19.40 -0.39 7.18
C LYS A 48 -20.07 -0.99 5.93
N ASN A 49 -20.10 -0.28 4.81
CA ASN A 49 -20.74 -0.72 3.56
C ASN A 49 -19.74 -1.43 2.64
N THR A 50 -18.46 -1.46 3.01
CA THR A 50 -17.39 -2.10 2.23
C THR A 50 -17.61 -3.61 2.19
N ARG A 51 -17.96 -4.12 1.00
CA ARG A 51 -18.18 -5.55 0.74
C ARG A 51 -16.84 -6.22 0.44
N VAL A 52 -16.49 -7.23 1.22
CA VAL A 52 -15.15 -7.84 1.19
C VAL A 52 -15.23 -9.29 0.76
N ILE A 53 -14.34 -9.70 -0.16
CA ILE A 53 -14.05 -11.11 -0.43
C ILE A 53 -12.69 -11.51 0.13
N TYR A 54 -12.49 -12.81 0.36
CA TYR A 54 -11.18 -13.37 0.71
C TYR A 54 -10.60 -14.17 -0.45
N GLN A 55 -9.33 -13.95 -0.78
CA GLN A 55 -8.58 -14.87 -1.64
C GLN A 55 -7.79 -15.85 -0.78
N GLY A 56 -7.89 -17.15 -1.11
CA GLY A 56 -7.44 -18.22 -0.22
C GLY A 56 -8.45 -18.53 0.90
N PHE A 57 -9.73 -18.22 0.68
CA PHE A 57 -10.79 -18.19 1.70
C PHE A 57 -10.92 -19.47 2.54
N THR A 58 -10.74 -20.63 1.90
CA THR A 58 -10.85 -21.94 2.57
C THR A 58 -9.56 -22.41 3.23
N GLY A 59 -8.49 -21.61 3.20
CA GLY A 59 -7.22 -21.88 3.88
C GLY A 59 -7.34 -21.71 5.40
N LYS A 60 -6.47 -22.39 6.17
CA LYS A 60 -6.52 -22.39 7.64
C LYS A 60 -6.45 -20.98 8.25
N ALA A 61 -5.45 -20.19 7.84
CA ALA A 61 -5.24 -18.83 8.33
C ALA A 61 -6.38 -17.89 7.91
N ALA A 62 -6.78 -17.97 6.63
CA ALA A 62 -7.91 -17.21 6.09
C ALA A 62 -9.21 -17.50 6.84
N THR A 63 -9.49 -18.77 7.12
CA THR A 63 -10.70 -19.21 7.83
C THR A 63 -10.73 -18.67 9.26
N ALA A 64 -9.61 -18.78 10.00
CA ALA A 64 -9.53 -18.25 11.35
C ALA A 64 -9.73 -16.73 11.38
N ASN A 65 -9.05 -16.01 10.48
CA ASN A 65 -9.18 -14.57 10.38
C ASN A 65 -10.58 -14.13 9.93
N ALA A 66 -11.16 -14.78 8.91
CA ALA A 66 -12.49 -14.45 8.41
C ALA A 66 -13.57 -14.62 9.49
N LYS A 67 -13.49 -15.68 10.33
CA LYS A 67 -14.39 -15.84 11.48
C LYS A 67 -14.33 -14.65 12.44
N GLU A 68 -13.13 -14.22 12.81
CA GLU A 68 -12.96 -13.04 13.67
C GLU A 68 -13.44 -11.76 13.01
N THR A 69 -13.21 -11.61 11.71
CA THR A 69 -13.58 -10.42 10.93
C THR A 69 -15.09 -10.33 10.70
N ILE A 70 -15.78 -11.47 10.54
CA ILE A 70 -17.25 -11.55 10.55
C ILE A 70 -17.77 -11.19 11.94
N ALA A 71 -17.20 -11.77 13.01
CA ALA A 71 -17.59 -11.45 14.38
C ALA A 71 -17.35 -9.98 14.75
N TYR A 72 -16.36 -9.33 14.12
CA TYR A 72 -16.12 -7.89 14.25
C TYR A 72 -17.21 -7.03 13.59
N GLY A 73 -17.96 -7.58 12.62
CA GLY A 73 -19.02 -6.88 11.89
C GLY A 73 -18.64 -6.44 10.48
N THR A 74 -17.49 -6.85 9.94
CA THR A 74 -17.15 -6.56 8.54
C THR A 74 -18.09 -7.32 7.60
N ASN A 75 -18.56 -6.66 6.55
CA ASN A 75 -19.42 -7.27 5.52
C ASN A 75 -18.63 -8.20 4.57
N ILE A 76 -18.34 -9.41 5.03
CA ILE A 76 -17.73 -10.46 4.20
C ILE A 76 -18.82 -11.11 3.34
N VAL A 77 -18.64 -11.09 2.02
CA VAL A 77 -19.66 -11.53 1.06
C VAL A 77 -19.32 -12.85 0.35
N GLY A 78 -18.12 -13.40 0.58
CA GLY A 78 -17.67 -14.66 0.00
C GLY A 78 -16.15 -14.73 -0.14
N GLY A 79 -15.69 -15.64 -0.99
CA GLY A 79 -14.27 -15.73 -1.28
C GLY A 79 -13.92 -16.61 -2.47
N VAL A 80 -12.63 -16.71 -2.73
CA VAL A 80 -12.05 -17.41 -3.86
C VAL A 80 -11.17 -18.55 -3.36
N SER A 81 -11.37 -19.73 -3.94
CA SER A 81 -10.53 -20.91 -3.77
C SER A 81 -10.60 -21.72 -5.07
N PRO A 82 -9.56 -21.71 -5.94
CA PRO A 82 -9.65 -22.20 -7.32
C PRO A 82 -10.21 -23.59 -7.52
N SER A 83 -9.92 -24.53 -6.61
CA SER A 83 -10.39 -25.91 -6.69
C SER A 83 -11.71 -26.17 -5.95
N LYS A 84 -12.38 -25.13 -5.45
CA LYS A 84 -13.57 -25.25 -4.58
C LYS A 84 -14.70 -24.27 -4.95
N GLY A 85 -14.72 -23.75 -6.18
CA GLY A 85 -15.85 -22.93 -6.64
C GLY A 85 -17.16 -23.71 -6.63
N GLY A 86 -18.27 -23.02 -6.35
CA GLY A 86 -19.60 -23.61 -6.23
C GLY A 86 -19.94 -24.17 -4.85
N HIS A 87 -18.95 -24.26 -3.94
CA HIS A 87 -19.18 -24.64 -2.54
C HIS A 87 -19.48 -23.43 -1.65
N THR A 88 -19.88 -23.71 -0.41
CA THR A 88 -19.98 -22.72 0.66
C THR A 88 -18.88 -22.92 1.69
N HIS A 89 -18.47 -21.83 2.34
CA HIS A 89 -17.55 -21.84 3.48
C HIS A 89 -17.91 -20.70 4.42
N LEU A 90 -18.02 -20.96 5.73
CA LEU A 90 -18.55 -20.00 6.71
C LEU A 90 -19.91 -19.43 6.29
N ASP A 91 -20.77 -20.28 5.72
CA ASP A 91 -22.10 -19.92 5.19
C ASP A 91 -22.09 -18.87 4.07
N LEU A 92 -20.94 -18.68 3.42
CA LEU A 92 -20.73 -17.74 2.32
C LEU A 92 -20.27 -18.46 1.04
N PRO A 93 -20.59 -17.93 -0.15
CA PRO A 93 -20.24 -18.57 -1.42
C PRO A 93 -18.73 -18.55 -1.69
N VAL A 94 -18.25 -19.64 -2.28
CA VAL A 94 -16.88 -19.80 -2.76
C VAL A 94 -16.87 -19.87 -4.28
N TYR A 95 -16.00 -19.10 -4.92
CA TYR A 95 -15.83 -19.05 -6.37
C TYR A 95 -14.44 -19.55 -6.78
N SER A 96 -14.30 -19.96 -8.04
CA SER A 96 -13.04 -20.48 -8.57
C SER A 96 -12.09 -19.35 -8.99
N SER A 97 -12.61 -18.17 -9.32
CA SER A 97 -11.79 -17.01 -9.73
C SER A 97 -12.27 -15.71 -9.11
N VAL A 98 -11.37 -14.72 -9.06
CA VAL A 98 -11.69 -13.35 -8.60
C VAL A 98 -12.68 -12.66 -9.54
N LEU A 99 -12.54 -12.89 -10.85
CA LEU A 99 -13.45 -12.35 -11.86
C LEU A 99 -14.88 -12.85 -11.66
N GLU A 100 -15.05 -14.16 -11.48
CA GLU A 100 -16.34 -14.79 -11.21
C GLU A 100 -16.94 -14.27 -9.88
N ALA A 101 -16.13 -14.20 -8.82
CA ALA A 101 -16.56 -13.61 -7.55
C ALA A 101 -16.99 -12.14 -7.73
N LYS A 102 -16.28 -11.34 -8.54
CA LYS A 102 -16.66 -9.95 -8.81
C LYS A 102 -17.99 -9.85 -9.54
N GLN A 103 -18.23 -10.67 -10.55
CA GLN A 103 -19.47 -10.64 -11.33
C GLN A 103 -20.70 -10.92 -10.46
N HIS A 104 -20.59 -11.89 -9.54
CA HIS A 104 -21.72 -12.29 -8.70
C HIS A 104 -21.84 -11.45 -7.41
N LEU A 105 -20.71 -11.09 -6.81
CA LEU A 105 -20.68 -10.45 -5.50
C LEU A 105 -20.38 -8.96 -5.55
N ASN A 106 -19.95 -8.38 -6.67
CA ASN A 106 -19.56 -6.97 -6.80
C ASN A 106 -18.87 -6.39 -5.53
N PRO A 107 -17.72 -6.95 -5.10
CA PRO A 107 -17.05 -6.53 -3.88
C PRO A 107 -16.28 -5.22 -4.08
N HIS A 108 -16.17 -4.45 -3.00
CA HIS A 108 -15.35 -3.23 -2.96
C HIS A 108 -13.89 -3.55 -2.64
N ALA A 109 -13.63 -4.66 -1.95
CA ALA A 109 -12.30 -5.02 -1.52
C ALA A 109 -12.05 -6.53 -1.47
N THR A 110 -10.77 -6.92 -1.49
CA THR A 110 -10.32 -8.29 -1.24
C THR A 110 -9.20 -8.33 -0.21
N SER A 111 -9.24 -9.33 0.68
CA SER A 111 -8.12 -9.66 1.57
C SER A 111 -7.44 -10.96 1.13
N ILE A 112 -6.12 -10.93 0.94
CA ILE A 112 -5.33 -12.03 0.38
C ILE A 112 -4.61 -12.76 1.51
N PHE A 113 -4.99 -14.02 1.72
CA PHE A 113 -4.37 -14.98 2.64
C PHE A 113 -3.77 -16.15 1.86
N VAL A 114 -3.05 -15.83 0.79
CA VAL A 114 -2.42 -16.79 -0.13
C VAL A 114 -0.92 -16.89 0.20
N PRO A 115 -0.33 -18.10 0.29
CA PRO A 115 1.10 -18.27 0.55
C PRO A 115 2.00 -17.52 -0.43
N ALA A 116 3.21 -17.14 0.02
CA ALA A 116 4.16 -16.31 -0.74
C ALA A 116 4.39 -16.75 -2.21
N PRO A 117 4.56 -18.05 -2.54
CA PRO A 117 4.78 -18.48 -3.93
C PRO A 117 3.64 -18.17 -4.89
N HIS A 118 2.43 -17.88 -4.38
CA HIS A 118 1.23 -17.65 -5.18
C HIS A 118 0.61 -16.27 -4.94
N ALA A 119 1.11 -15.50 -3.98
CA ALA A 119 0.50 -14.25 -3.56
C ALA A 119 0.56 -13.16 -4.64
N ALA A 120 1.65 -13.07 -5.40
CA ALA A 120 1.73 -12.14 -6.52
C ALA A 120 0.68 -12.42 -7.61
N SER A 121 0.45 -13.70 -7.94
CA SER A 121 -0.60 -14.10 -8.88
C SER A 121 -2.00 -13.77 -8.35
N ALA A 122 -2.24 -13.94 -7.05
CA ALA A 122 -3.50 -13.54 -6.42
C ALA A 122 -3.72 -12.01 -6.44
N ILE A 123 -2.66 -11.22 -6.24
CA ILE A 123 -2.73 -9.76 -6.38
C ILE A 123 -3.06 -9.38 -7.83
N LEU A 124 -2.33 -9.92 -8.81
CA LEU A 124 -2.55 -9.65 -10.23
C LEU A 124 -3.96 -10.04 -10.67
N SER A 125 -4.48 -11.18 -10.23
CA SER A 125 -5.85 -11.61 -10.52
C SER A 125 -6.90 -10.62 -10.01
N ALA A 126 -6.65 -9.97 -8.87
CA ALA A 126 -7.55 -8.94 -8.35
C ALA A 126 -7.38 -7.59 -9.06
N VAL A 127 -6.18 -7.26 -9.53
CA VAL A 127 -5.95 -6.08 -10.39
C VAL A 127 -6.66 -6.26 -11.74
N GLU A 128 -6.52 -7.42 -12.37
CA GLU A 128 -7.18 -7.78 -13.64
C GLU A 128 -8.71 -7.78 -13.50
N ALA A 129 -9.22 -8.27 -12.38
CA ALA A 129 -10.64 -8.17 -12.07
C ALA A 129 -11.05 -6.75 -11.68
N GLU A 130 -10.15 -5.77 -11.58
CA GLU A 130 -10.43 -4.40 -11.13
C GLU A 130 -11.17 -4.35 -9.77
N ILE A 131 -10.67 -5.09 -8.77
CA ILE A 131 -11.16 -4.99 -7.39
C ILE A 131 -10.64 -3.68 -6.78
N PRO A 132 -11.50 -2.75 -6.32
CA PRO A 132 -11.04 -1.41 -5.94
C PRO A 132 -9.94 -1.39 -4.88
N LEU A 133 -10.06 -2.19 -3.82
CA LEU A 133 -9.04 -2.32 -2.78
C LEU A 133 -8.54 -3.75 -2.63
N ILE A 134 -7.23 -3.93 -2.65
CA ILE A 134 -6.55 -5.21 -2.47
C ILE A 134 -5.68 -5.11 -1.22
N VAL A 135 -5.87 -5.99 -0.25
CA VAL A 135 -5.06 -6.03 0.98
C VAL A 135 -4.32 -7.35 1.04
N SER A 136 -2.99 -7.32 0.93
CA SER A 136 -2.15 -8.51 1.01
C SER A 136 -1.39 -8.56 2.33
N VAL A 137 -1.71 -9.54 3.17
CA VAL A 137 -1.00 -9.75 4.45
C VAL A 137 0.21 -10.66 4.31
N THR A 138 0.39 -11.28 3.15
CA THR A 138 1.43 -12.28 2.90
C THR A 138 2.80 -11.65 3.00
N GLU A 139 3.66 -12.23 3.83
CA GLU A 139 5.07 -11.91 3.94
C GLU A 139 5.93 -12.82 3.05
N HIS A 140 7.16 -12.40 2.75
CA HIS A 140 8.16 -13.15 1.98
C HIS A 140 7.83 -13.35 0.49
N ILE A 141 7.04 -12.46 -0.10
CA ILE A 141 6.85 -12.44 -1.56
C ILE A 141 8.19 -12.05 -2.21
N PRO A 142 8.68 -12.79 -3.22
CA PRO A 142 9.91 -12.43 -3.92
C PRO A 142 9.85 -11.01 -4.51
N ILE A 143 10.93 -10.24 -4.36
CA ILE A 143 11.00 -8.85 -4.86
C ILE A 143 10.73 -8.80 -6.38
N GLN A 144 11.22 -9.80 -7.14
CA GLN A 144 10.98 -9.88 -8.58
C GLN A 144 9.48 -10.00 -8.92
N ASP A 145 8.71 -10.69 -8.10
CA ASP A 145 7.27 -10.79 -8.29
C ASP A 145 6.56 -9.49 -7.94
N MET A 146 7.01 -8.81 -6.87
CA MET A 146 6.49 -7.49 -6.53
C MET A 146 6.83 -6.42 -7.57
N LEU A 147 7.96 -6.52 -8.27
CA LEU A 147 8.25 -5.65 -9.42
C LEU A 147 7.20 -5.82 -10.53
N ARG A 148 6.81 -7.06 -10.86
CA ARG A 148 5.74 -7.33 -11.84
C ARG A 148 4.39 -6.76 -11.38
N VAL A 149 4.06 -6.92 -10.10
CA VAL A 149 2.86 -6.33 -9.49
C VAL A 149 2.87 -4.81 -9.60
N HIS A 150 3.99 -4.15 -9.29
CA HIS A 150 4.11 -2.69 -9.39
C HIS A 150 3.94 -2.18 -10.81
N GLU A 151 4.50 -2.86 -11.80
CA GLU A 151 4.28 -2.51 -13.21
C GLU A 151 2.81 -2.64 -13.60
N ALA A 152 2.11 -3.69 -13.17
CA ALA A 152 0.68 -3.84 -13.41
C ALA A 152 -0.16 -2.77 -12.68
N LEU A 153 0.22 -2.37 -11.47
CA LEU A 153 -0.49 -1.31 -10.74
C LEU A 153 -0.38 0.05 -11.44
N ARG A 154 0.79 0.35 -12.03
CA ARG A 154 1.08 1.64 -12.70
C ARG A 154 0.34 1.83 -14.03
N THR A 155 -0.17 0.77 -14.63
CA THR A 155 -0.87 0.82 -15.93
C THR A 155 -2.38 1.01 -15.79
N GLN A 156 -2.90 1.18 -14.57
CA GLN A 156 -4.33 1.22 -14.28
C GLN A 156 -4.69 2.20 -13.15
N SER A 157 -5.98 2.51 -13.03
CA SER A 157 -6.53 3.50 -12.08
C SER A 157 -7.75 3.02 -11.29
N LYS A 158 -7.95 1.70 -11.21
CA LYS A 158 -9.12 1.07 -10.57
C LYS A 158 -8.80 0.43 -9.23
N SER A 159 -7.66 -0.24 -9.11
CA SER A 159 -7.29 -1.07 -7.98
C SER A 159 -6.15 -0.43 -7.19
N ARG A 160 -6.25 -0.40 -5.86
CA ARG A 160 -5.19 0.02 -4.92
C ARG A 160 -4.71 -1.18 -4.11
N LEU A 161 -3.40 -1.37 -3.97
CA LEU A 161 -2.81 -2.40 -3.13
C LEU A 161 -2.34 -1.82 -1.78
N VAL A 162 -2.76 -2.40 -0.66
CA VAL A 162 -2.17 -2.24 0.67
C VAL A 162 -1.36 -3.50 0.99
N GLY A 163 -0.11 -3.31 1.44
CA GLY A 163 0.87 -4.39 1.57
C GLY A 163 1.75 -4.55 0.33
N PRO A 164 2.41 -5.72 0.15
CA PRO A 164 2.33 -6.92 0.97
C PRO A 164 3.02 -6.77 2.34
N ASN A 165 3.19 -7.87 3.08
CA ASN A 165 3.81 -7.90 4.40
C ASN A 165 3.25 -6.81 5.34
N CYS A 166 1.92 -6.77 5.45
CA CYS A 166 1.23 -5.73 6.20
C CYS A 166 0.18 -6.29 7.15
N PRO A 167 -0.16 -5.58 8.23
CA PRO A 167 -1.28 -5.96 9.08
C PRO A 167 -2.63 -5.67 8.42
N GLY A 168 -2.65 -4.89 7.34
CA GLY A 168 -3.84 -4.47 6.60
C GLY A 168 -4.35 -3.08 6.99
N ILE A 169 -5.65 -2.88 6.82
CA ILE A 169 -6.36 -1.60 7.02
C ILE A 169 -7.62 -1.81 7.86
N ILE A 170 -7.92 -0.86 8.76
CA ILE A 170 -9.09 -0.93 9.64
C ILE A 170 -9.71 0.45 9.83
N ALA A 171 -11.02 0.53 9.57
CA ALA A 171 -11.91 1.60 10.03
C ALA A 171 -12.59 1.09 11.31
N PRO A 172 -12.21 1.59 12.51
CA PRO A 172 -12.70 1.04 13.76
C PRO A 172 -14.23 1.02 13.85
N GLU A 173 -14.75 -0.10 14.34
CA GLU A 173 -16.17 -0.38 14.56
C GLU A 173 -16.99 -0.39 13.25
N GLN A 174 -16.31 -0.53 12.10
CA GLN A 174 -16.93 -0.50 10.78
C GLN A 174 -16.42 -1.60 9.86
N CYS A 175 -15.11 -1.64 9.61
CA CYS A 175 -14.53 -2.52 8.60
C CYS A 175 -13.09 -2.86 8.94
N ARG A 176 -12.77 -4.15 8.92
CA ARG A 176 -11.44 -4.70 9.18
C ARG A 176 -11.02 -5.59 8.01
N LEU A 177 -9.90 -5.25 7.37
CA LEU A 177 -9.25 -6.09 6.37
C LEU A 177 -7.80 -6.32 6.80
N GLY A 178 -7.50 -7.54 7.26
CA GLY A 178 -6.15 -7.94 7.67
C GLY A 178 -6.11 -8.61 9.04
N ILE A 179 -4.96 -8.55 9.70
CA ILE A 179 -4.63 -9.38 10.88
C ILE A 179 -4.45 -8.59 12.18
N MET A 180 -4.68 -7.28 12.18
CA MET A 180 -4.55 -6.46 13.39
C MET A 180 -5.50 -6.91 14.50
N PRO A 181 -5.08 -6.91 15.79
CA PRO A 181 -6.00 -7.08 16.90
C PRO A 181 -6.95 -5.88 16.96
N TYR A 182 -8.25 -6.10 17.10
CA TYR A 182 -9.26 -5.04 16.93
C TYR A 182 -9.88 -4.54 18.24
N LYS A 183 -9.70 -5.24 19.37
CA LYS A 183 -10.37 -4.89 20.64
C LYS A 183 -9.94 -3.53 21.20
N GLN A 184 -8.70 -3.10 20.93
CA GLN A 184 -8.16 -1.81 21.35
C GLN A 184 -8.56 -0.67 20.41
N HIS A 185 -9.07 -0.97 19.22
CA HIS A 185 -9.46 0.05 18.25
C HIS A 185 -10.80 0.64 18.65
N LYS A 186 -10.89 1.97 18.63
CA LYS A 186 -12.10 2.72 18.93
C LYS A 186 -12.30 3.77 17.87
N ARG A 187 -13.53 3.93 17.36
CA ARG A 187 -13.81 4.97 16.37
C ARG A 187 -13.51 6.33 16.98
N GLY A 188 -12.82 7.16 16.23
CA GLY A 188 -12.35 8.45 16.71
C GLY A 188 -11.74 9.29 15.60
N CYS A 189 -10.83 10.19 15.96
CA CYS A 189 -10.40 11.26 15.06
C CYS A 189 -8.94 11.18 14.58
N VAL A 190 -8.18 10.16 14.99
CA VAL A 190 -6.77 10.04 14.63
C VAL A 190 -6.56 9.10 13.44
N GLY A 191 -5.98 9.59 12.36
CA GLY A 191 -5.53 8.78 11.23
C GLY A 191 -4.12 8.25 11.49
N ILE A 192 -3.87 6.96 11.24
CA ILE A 192 -2.56 6.34 11.46
C ILE A 192 -2.08 5.66 10.19
N VAL A 193 -0.89 5.99 9.70
CA VAL A 193 -0.21 5.25 8.63
C VAL A 193 1.15 4.76 9.12
N SER A 194 1.43 3.47 8.91
CA SER A 194 2.62 2.84 9.50
C SER A 194 3.24 1.74 8.64
N LYS A 195 4.58 1.70 8.61
CA LYS A 195 5.35 0.55 8.09
C LYS A 195 5.31 -0.67 9.01
N SER A 196 5.02 -0.49 10.31
CA SER A 196 5.09 -1.54 11.32
C SER A 196 3.73 -1.84 11.95
N GLY A 197 3.33 -3.12 11.93
CA GLY A 197 2.11 -3.57 12.59
C GLY A 197 2.12 -3.30 14.09
N THR A 198 3.14 -3.80 14.81
CA THR A 198 3.19 -3.68 16.27
C THR A 198 3.27 -2.24 16.77
N LEU A 199 4.06 -1.38 16.10
CA LEU A 199 4.11 0.05 16.45
C LEU A 199 2.78 0.76 16.16
N SER A 200 2.06 0.36 15.11
CA SER A 200 0.70 0.87 14.88
C SER A 200 -0.26 0.47 16.00
N TYR A 201 -0.13 -0.73 16.57
CA TYR A 201 -0.98 -1.18 17.69
C TYR A 201 -0.68 -0.42 18.98
N GLU A 202 0.59 -0.06 19.22
CA GLU A 202 0.97 0.82 20.34
C GLU A 202 0.38 2.22 20.18
N ALA A 203 0.43 2.78 18.97
CA ALA A 203 -0.19 4.08 18.68
C ALA A 203 -1.71 4.06 18.84
N VAL A 204 -2.37 2.98 18.39
CA VAL A 204 -3.80 2.71 18.63
C VAL A 204 -4.08 2.67 20.13
N GLY A 205 -3.31 1.88 20.89
CA GLY A 205 -3.47 1.78 22.34
C GLY A 205 -3.31 3.14 23.04
N ALA A 206 -2.30 3.92 22.65
CA ALA A 206 -2.04 5.24 23.21
C ALA A 206 -3.19 6.22 22.92
N THR A 207 -3.66 6.29 21.67
CA THR A 207 -4.74 7.19 21.26
C THR A 207 -6.10 6.77 21.83
N THR A 208 -6.38 5.47 21.95
CA THR A 208 -7.58 4.96 22.65
C THR A 208 -7.56 5.32 24.13
N ARG A 209 -6.44 5.11 24.84
CA ARG A 209 -6.32 5.48 26.27
C ARG A 209 -6.46 6.99 26.51
N ALA A 210 -6.03 7.80 25.56
CA ALA A 210 -6.20 9.25 25.60
C ALA A 210 -7.65 9.73 25.32
N GLY A 211 -8.56 8.82 24.93
CA GLY A 211 -9.95 9.12 24.57
C GLY A 211 -10.12 9.70 23.16
N LEU A 212 -9.11 9.58 22.29
CA LEU A 212 -9.15 10.14 20.94
C LEU A 212 -9.71 9.17 19.89
N GLY A 213 -9.45 7.87 20.08
CA GLY A 213 -9.74 6.82 19.10
C GLY A 213 -9.03 7.04 17.75
N GLN A 214 -9.40 6.24 16.75
CA GLN A 214 -8.83 6.29 15.40
C GLN A 214 -9.92 6.43 14.36
N SER A 215 -9.68 7.26 13.34
CA SER A 215 -10.58 7.40 12.20
C SER A 215 -10.37 6.25 11.20
N LEU A 216 -9.10 5.92 10.92
CA LEU A 216 -8.68 4.87 10.00
C LEU A 216 -7.20 4.58 10.26
N VAL A 217 -6.82 3.30 10.24
CA VAL A 217 -5.43 2.85 10.44
C VAL A 217 -5.00 2.05 9.22
N VAL A 218 -3.92 2.50 8.57
CA VAL A 218 -3.34 1.88 7.37
C VAL A 218 -1.95 1.36 7.71
N GLY A 219 -1.82 0.04 7.84
CA GLY A 219 -0.51 -0.61 7.85
C GLY A 219 -0.06 -0.81 6.42
N MET A 220 0.89 -0.01 5.94
CA MET A 220 1.38 -0.12 4.56
C MET A 220 2.25 -1.36 4.32
N GLY A 221 2.90 -1.85 5.37
CA GLY A 221 3.77 -3.03 5.36
C GLY A 221 5.26 -2.73 5.41
N GLY A 222 6.03 -3.79 5.70
CA GLY A 222 7.48 -3.74 5.92
C GLY A 222 8.34 -4.08 4.70
N ASP A 223 7.73 -4.40 3.55
CA ASP A 223 8.47 -4.74 2.34
C ASP A 223 9.02 -3.50 1.61
N MET A 224 10.06 -3.70 0.80
CA MET A 224 10.70 -2.61 0.03
C MET A 224 9.79 -2.00 -1.04
N LEU A 225 8.84 -2.78 -1.57
CA LEU A 225 7.95 -2.41 -2.67
C LEU A 225 6.47 -2.52 -2.25
N PRO A 226 5.99 -1.67 -1.33
CA PRO A 226 4.59 -1.67 -0.92
C PRO A 226 3.70 -1.02 -1.98
N GLY A 227 2.45 -1.45 -2.12
CA GLY A 227 1.49 -0.85 -3.05
C GLY A 227 0.91 0.49 -2.58
N THR A 228 0.91 0.73 -1.27
CA THR A 228 0.50 1.98 -0.62
C THR A 228 1.66 2.46 0.24
N THR A 229 1.95 3.76 0.22
CA THR A 229 3.10 4.36 0.91
C THR A 229 2.65 5.27 2.07
N LEU A 230 3.61 5.78 2.86
CA LEU A 230 3.34 6.83 3.84
C LEU A 230 2.72 8.09 3.17
N VAL A 231 3.18 8.41 1.97
CA VAL A 231 2.69 9.53 1.15
C VAL A 231 1.21 9.33 0.78
N ASP A 232 0.84 8.12 0.33
CA ASP A 232 -0.56 7.81 -0.01
C ASP A 232 -1.48 7.90 1.21
N GLY A 233 -1.04 7.36 2.36
CA GLY A 233 -1.78 7.47 3.61
C GLY A 233 -1.93 8.92 4.10
N LEU A 234 -0.90 9.73 3.94
CA LEU A 234 -0.95 11.17 4.25
C LEU A 234 -1.95 11.91 3.34
N LYS A 235 -1.87 11.71 2.02
CA LYS A 235 -2.84 12.27 1.05
C LYS A 235 -4.28 11.91 1.44
N LEU A 236 -4.52 10.65 1.78
CA LEU A 236 -5.81 10.19 2.28
C LEU A 236 -6.26 10.99 3.50
N PHE A 237 -5.40 11.13 4.51
CA PHE A 237 -5.76 11.77 5.78
C PHE A 237 -5.89 13.28 5.73
N PHE A 238 -5.22 13.97 4.80
CA PHE A 238 -5.41 15.41 4.62
C PHE A 238 -6.88 15.75 4.31
N ASP A 239 -7.52 14.93 3.48
CA ASP A 239 -8.90 15.16 3.02
C ASP A 239 -9.94 14.25 3.71
N HIS A 240 -9.52 13.35 4.60
CA HIS A 240 -10.44 12.47 5.32
C HIS A 240 -11.26 13.27 6.38
N PRO A 241 -12.60 13.32 6.30
CA PRO A 241 -13.41 14.21 7.14
C PRO A 241 -13.35 13.92 8.65
N GLU A 242 -13.33 12.64 9.03
CA GLU A 242 -13.25 12.21 10.43
C GLU A 242 -11.85 12.42 11.03
N THR A 243 -10.81 12.49 10.18
CA THR A 243 -9.44 12.66 10.66
C THR A 243 -9.19 14.11 11.05
N LYS A 244 -8.86 14.34 12.33
CA LYS A 244 -8.46 15.64 12.90
C LYS A 244 -6.98 15.70 13.25
N GLY A 245 -6.36 14.56 13.57
CA GLY A 245 -4.91 14.44 13.81
C GLY A 245 -4.33 13.24 13.08
N ILE A 246 -3.04 13.29 12.75
CA ILE A 246 -2.37 12.25 11.95
C ILE A 246 -1.14 11.73 12.69
N ILE A 247 -0.94 10.41 12.68
CA ILE A 247 0.28 9.75 13.15
C ILE A 247 0.94 9.04 11.97
N VAL A 248 2.22 9.34 11.74
CA VAL A 248 3.07 8.69 10.73
C VAL A 248 4.17 7.91 11.44
N ILE A 249 4.25 6.60 11.17
CA ILE A 249 5.26 5.73 11.79
C ILE A 249 6.10 5.09 10.70
N GLY A 250 7.35 5.54 10.61
CA GLY A 250 8.36 5.02 9.72
C GLY A 250 9.39 4.14 10.43
N GLU A 251 10.39 3.71 9.66
CA GLU A 251 11.54 2.93 10.11
C GLU A 251 12.75 3.16 9.20
N ILE A 252 13.89 2.54 9.52
CA ILE A 252 15.06 2.54 8.64
C ILE A 252 14.77 1.94 7.25
N GLY A 253 15.66 2.24 6.29
CA GLY A 253 15.60 1.73 4.92
C GLY A 253 14.73 2.56 3.98
N GLY A 254 15.28 2.89 2.80
CA GLY A 254 14.61 3.68 1.77
C GLY A 254 14.31 5.14 2.17
N GLU A 255 13.48 5.80 1.36
CA GLU A 255 13.25 7.25 1.44
C GLU A 255 11.80 7.63 1.80
N ALA A 256 10.97 6.64 2.19
CA ALA A 256 9.54 6.85 2.42
C ALA A 256 9.24 8.00 3.40
N GLU A 257 10.02 8.14 4.47
CA GLU A 257 9.90 9.18 5.47
C GLU A 257 10.35 10.56 4.95
N LEU A 258 11.33 10.61 4.06
CA LEU A 258 11.79 11.85 3.42
C LEU A 258 10.75 12.35 2.43
N ASN A 259 10.17 11.44 1.62
CA ASN A 259 9.07 11.77 0.72
C ASN A 259 7.81 12.22 1.48
N ALA A 260 7.54 11.59 2.63
CA ALA A 260 6.49 12.05 3.54
C ALA A 260 6.76 13.46 4.08
N ALA A 261 8.02 13.77 4.43
CA ALA A 261 8.40 15.11 4.89
C ALA A 261 8.16 16.18 3.81
N GLU A 262 8.57 15.93 2.57
CA GLU A 262 8.31 16.86 1.45
C GLU A 262 6.81 17.08 1.23
N LEU A 263 6.01 16.01 1.24
CA LEU A 263 4.55 16.12 1.11
C LEU A 263 3.92 16.92 2.27
N ILE A 264 4.37 16.71 3.51
CA ILE A 264 3.85 17.45 4.67
C ILE A 264 4.19 18.94 4.56
N LYS A 265 5.41 19.27 4.11
CA LYS A 265 5.83 20.65 3.89
C LYS A 265 4.96 21.34 2.85
N GLU A 266 4.68 20.67 1.72
CA GLU A 266 3.77 21.17 0.69
C GLU A 266 2.34 21.33 1.23
N TYR A 267 1.81 20.33 1.94
CA TYR A 267 0.49 20.40 2.56
C TYR A 267 0.34 21.60 3.49
N ARG A 268 1.35 21.86 4.33
CA ARG A 268 1.33 22.98 5.28
C ARG A 268 1.48 24.33 4.62
N SER A 269 2.22 24.45 3.52
CA SER A 269 2.36 25.73 2.81
C SER A 269 1.07 26.16 2.11
N ARG A 270 0.25 25.21 1.67
CA ARG A 270 -1.02 25.46 0.95
C ARG A 270 -2.27 25.41 1.81
N THR A 271 -2.18 24.99 3.07
CA THR A 271 -3.35 24.78 3.94
C THR A 271 -3.36 25.79 5.08
N LYS A 272 -4.42 26.60 5.18
CA LYS A 272 -4.56 27.63 6.22
C LYS A 272 -4.50 27.06 7.65
N ASN A 273 -5.15 25.92 7.89
CA ASN A 273 -5.21 25.24 9.18
C ASN A 273 -4.84 23.76 9.00
N PRO A 274 -3.54 23.42 8.89
CA PRO A 274 -3.13 22.04 8.66
C PRO A 274 -3.42 21.19 9.90
N LYS A 275 -3.86 19.95 9.68
CA LYS A 275 -4.08 18.98 10.76
C LYS A 275 -2.76 18.73 11.52
N PRO A 276 -2.76 18.62 12.86
CA PRO A 276 -1.58 18.24 13.62
C PRO A 276 -1.06 16.86 13.20
N ILE A 277 0.27 16.73 13.13
CA ILE A 277 0.96 15.51 12.71
C ILE A 277 1.99 15.14 13.76
N ILE A 278 1.93 13.90 14.23
CA ILE A 278 2.98 13.24 15.02
C ILE A 278 3.73 12.26 14.13
N ALA A 279 5.04 12.22 14.29
CA ALA A 279 5.93 11.33 13.58
C ALA A 279 6.78 10.48 14.55
N MET A 280 7.11 9.27 14.12
CA MET A 280 8.13 8.43 14.75
C MET A 280 8.89 7.65 13.68
N VAL A 281 10.20 7.50 13.86
CA VAL A 281 11.05 6.67 13.00
C VAL A 281 11.78 5.64 13.86
N ALA A 282 11.49 4.36 13.64
CA ALA A 282 12.15 3.26 14.34
C ALA A 282 13.55 2.94 13.76
N GLY A 283 14.36 2.22 14.54
CA GLY A 283 15.67 1.72 14.09
C GLY A 283 16.87 2.64 14.37
N ARG A 284 16.77 3.55 15.34
CA ARG A 284 17.89 4.45 15.76
C ARG A 284 19.18 3.71 16.11
N THR A 285 19.07 2.51 16.67
CA THR A 285 20.20 1.66 17.09
C THR A 285 20.44 0.49 16.14
N ALA A 286 19.88 0.51 14.93
CA ALA A 286 20.03 -0.58 13.98
C ALA A 286 21.46 -0.61 13.39
N PRO A 287 22.12 -1.77 13.35
CA PRO A 287 23.44 -1.89 12.74
C PRO A 287 23.35 -1.76 11.21
N PRO A 288 24.30 -1.06 10.55
CA PRO A 288 24.36 -0.98 9.09
C PRO A 288 24.47 -2.35 8.42
N GLY A 289 23.89 -2.49 7.23
CA GLY A 289 24.01 -3.70 6.40
C GLY A 289 23.25 -4.94 6.92
N LYS A 290 22.44 -4.79 7.97
CA LYS A 290 21.64 -5.89 8.53
C LYS A 290 20.14 -5.61 8.35
N THR A 291 19.41 -6.63 7.89
CA THR A 291 17.94 -6.60 7.83
C THR A 291 17.35 -6.82 9.23
N MET A 292 16.45 -5.94 9.65
CA MET A 292 15.83 -5.93 10.97
C MET A 292 14.42 -6.55 10.94
N GLY A 293 14.33 -7.85 10.60
CA GLY A 293 13.06 -8.56 10.49
C GLY A 293 12.35 -8.26 9.16
N HIS A 294 11.74 -7.08 9.05
CA HIS A 294 11.11 -6.64 7.81
C HIS A 294 12.13 -6.57 6.66
N ALA A 295 11.73 -7.04 5.47
CA ALA A 295 12.60 -7.05 4.30
C ALA A 295 13.09 -5.64 3.91
N GLY A 296 12.25 -4.61 4.09
CA GLY A 296 12.58 -3.21 3.84
C GLY A 296 13.32 -2.50 4.97
N ALA A 297 13.45 -3.11 6.15
CA ALA A 297 14.19 -2.54 7.29
C ALA A 297 15.68 -2.87 7.21
N LEU A 298 16.32 -2.44 6.12
CA LEU A 298 17.76 -2.57 5.88
C LEU A 298 18.38 -1.18 5.80
N LEU A 299 19.31 -0.87 6.69
CA LEU A 299 20.08 0.38 6.62
C LEU A 299 21.27 0.19 5.67
N SER A 300 21.10 0.57 4.41
CA SER A 300 22.18 0.57 3.43
C SER A 300 23.08 1.81 3.59
N PRO A 301 24.33 1.80 3.07
CA PRO A 301 25.22 2.95 3.15
C PRO A 301 24.70 4.25 2.49
N ARG A 302 23.68 4.13 1.62
CA ARG A 302 23.08 5.27 0.92
C ARG A 302 21.83 5.80 1.63
N ASP A 303 21.28 5.05 2.58
CA ASP A 303 20.05 5.43 3.26
C ASP A 303 20.31 6.51 4.31
N ALA A 304 19.35 7.42 4.46
CA ALA A 304 19.30 8.30 5.60
C ALA A 304 19.09 7.49 6.90
N SER A 305 19.83 7.86 7.96
CA SER A 305 19.65 7.26 9.28
C SER A 305 18.24 7.56 9.83
N ALA A 306 17.79 6.77 10.81
CA ALA A 306 16.52 7.02 11.49
C ALA A 306 16.46 8.44 12.10
N ASP A 307 17.56 8.91 12.67
CA ASP A 307 17.66 10.27 13.22
C ASP A 307 17.58 11.35 12.13
N ALA A 308 18.19 11.13 10.96
CA ALA A 308 18.09 12.05 9.83
C ALA A 308 16.66 12.13 9.29
N LYS A 309 15.99 10.98 9.13
CA LYS A 309 14.57 10.91 8.74
C LYS A 309 13.65 11.59 9.76
N ALA A 310 13.88 11.36 11.06
CA ALA A 310 13.14 12.01 12.12
C ALA A 310 13.32 13.54 12.10
N LYS A 311 14.56 14.02 11.94
CA LYS A 311 14.85 15.46 11.77
C LYS A 311 14.18 16.05 10.55
N ALA A 312 14.15 15.34 9.42
CA ALA A 312 13.46 15.79 8.22
C ALA A 312 11.96 15.97 8.47
N LEU A 313 11.30 15.00 9.11
CA LEU A 313 9.89 15.13 9.50
C LEU A 313 9.68 16.27 10.50
N GLN A 314 10.56 16.43 11.49
CA GLN A 314 10.49 17.52 12.47
C GLN A 314 10.58 18.90 11.82
N ALA A 315 11.43 19.07 10.81
CA ALA A 315 11.61 20.33 10.08
C ALA A 315 10.34 20.78 9.32
N THR A 316 9.39 19.87 9.10
CA THR A 316 8.08 20.21 8.51
C THR A 316 7.08 20.76 9.52
N GLY A 317 7.42 20.78 10.81
CA GLY A 317 6.51 21.11 11.91
C GLY A 317 5.69 19.92 12.43
N ALA A 318 6.02 18.69 12.03
CA ALA A 318 5.52 17.49 12.70
C ALA A 318 6.19 17.32 14.08
N VAL A 319 5.45 16.84 15.07
CA VAL A 319 6.01 16.54 16.39
C VAL A 319 6.60 15.14 16.37
N VAL A 320 7.91 15.02 16.59
CA VAL A 320 8.58 13.72 16.69
C VAL A 320 8.55 13.23 18.13
N VAL A 321 8.00 12.04 18.35
CA VAL A 321 7.99 11.40 19.67
C VAL A 321 9.09 10.33 19.80
N PRO A 322 9.68 10.17 21.00
CA PRO A 322 10.70 9.15 21.23
C PRO A 322 10.14 7.74 21.42
N HIS A 323 8.84 7.60 21.75
CA HIS A 323 8.18 6.33 22.05
C HIS A 323 6.69 6.38 21.67
N PRO A 324 6.09 5.31 21.11
CA PRO A 324 4.71 5.34 20.61
C PRO A 324 3.68 5.56 21.74
N GLY A 325 3.99 5.15 22.96
CA GLY A 325 3.13 5.37 24.14
C GLY A 325 2.82 6.85 24.44
N LEU A 326 3.64 7.79 23.96
CA LEU A 326 3.42 9.24 24.13
C LEU A 326 2.52 9.84 23.05
N MET A 327 2.25 9.12 21.95
CA MET A 327 1.49 9.66 20.81
C MET A 327 0.07 10.07 21.21
N GLY A 328 -0.56 9.36 22.14
CA GLY A 328 -1.91 9.66 22.60
C GLY A 328 -2.02 10.98 23.35
N SER A 329 -1.21 11.16 24.41
CA SER A 329 -1.20 12.39 25.20
C SER A 329 -0.75 13.58 24.37
N GLU A 330 0.26 13.41 23.52
CA GLU A 330 0.77 14.49 22.68
C GLU A 330 -0.25 14.89 21.61
N MET A 331 -0.97 13.94 21.00
CA MET A 331 -2.03 14.28 20.06
C MET A 331 -3.19 15.00 20.75
N LYS A 332 -3.54 14.59 21.97
CA LYS A 332 -4.59 15.24 22.77
C LYS A 332 -4.24 16.71 23.05
N ARG A 333 -2.99 16.98 23.40
CA ARG A 333 -2.43 18.33 23.57
C ARG A 333 -2.51 19.14 22.28
N LEU A 334 -2.05 18.58 21.16
CA LEU A 334 -2.07 19.25 19.84
C LEU A 334 -3.49 19.58 19.34
N LEU A 335 -4.47 18.77 19.71
CA LEU A 335 -5.88 19.00 19.41
C LEU A 335 -6.58 19.95 20.40
N GLY A 336 -5.91 20.39 21.46
CA GLY A 336 -6.47 21.28 22.48
C GLY A 336 -7.54 20.62 23.37
N MET A 337 -7.50 19.30 23.54
CA MET A 337 -8.52 18.52 24.26
C MET A 337 -8.15 18.22 25.73
N GLU A 338 -7.25 19.00 26.34
CA GLU A 338 -6.71 18.75 27.69
C GLU A 338 -7.73 19.02 28.83
N HIS A 339 -8.87 19.67 28.56
CA HIS A 339 -9.82 20.12 29.59
C HIS A 339 -11.18 19.42 29.57
N SER A 340 -11.35 18.33 28.82
CA SER A 340 -12.54 17.49 28.89
C SER A 340 -12.28 16.31 29.82
N VAL A 341 -12.47 16.53 31.13
CA VAL A 341 -12.65 15.48 32.15
C VAL A 341 -14.04 15.64 32.73
#